data_AF-A0A4T0BIP3-F1
#
_entry.id   AF-A0A4T0BIP3-F1
#
_cell.length_a   1.000
_cell.length_b   1.000
_cell.length_c   1.000
_cell.angle_alpha   90.00
_cell.angle_beta   90.00
_cell.angle_gamma   90.00
#
_symmetry.space_group_name_H-M   'P 1'
#
loop_
_entity.id
_entity.type
_entity.pdbx_description
1 polymer ?
#
loop_
_entity_poly.entity_id
_entity_poly.type
_entity_poly.pdbx_seq_one_letter_code
_entity_poly.pdbx_strand_id
1 'polypeptide(L)'
;MVIHKDKKQPASKEVTKAASVLSSEPGGACFRDIAKIVVGPEEREFLIHKGLLCHYSEYFRGALSGSFKEGLEGAVPMPQEDPYLFEIVVSWCYTRKLQDMADKAGSEMDYLHLINLWIFGDKHIIPALQNAVMDAFMQKNAAVKHIPSCYILHIYENTMPRSQMRRVVIDLVAYTGGLDEYVECTKEKEYRHEEAWGDLVLVLDKRDQKACELNALPKRGKCYYHVHNDGESCK
;
A
#
# COMPACT_ATOMS: atom_id res chain seq x y z
N MET A 1 46.19 -42.74 2.36
CA MET A 1 45.93 -41.48 3.09
C MET A 1 45.46 -40.46 2.06
N VAL A 2 44.15 -40.40 1.79
CA VAL A 2 43.56 -39.54 0.74
C VAL A 2 42.94 -38.32 1.42
N ILE A 3 43.57 -37.17 1.21
CA ILE A 3 43.19 -35.88 1.79
C ILE A 3 41.97 -35.38 1.02
N HIS A 4 40.79 -35.41 1.64
CA HIS A 4 39.59 -34.79 1.09
C HIS A 4 39.73 -33.26 1.21
N LYS A 5 39.78 -32.57 0.07
CA LYS A 5 39.68 -31.11 0.03
C LYS A 5 38.22 -30.72 0.27
N ASP A 6 37.98 -30.04 1.38
CA ASP A 6 36.71 -29.38 1.68
C ASP A 6 36.35 -28.39 0.55
N LYS A 7 35.23 -28.66 -0.12
CA LYS A 7 34.58 -27.70 -1.02
C LYS A 7 33.95 -26.61 -0.15
N LYS A 8 34.50 -25.40 -0.21
CA LYS A 8 33.85 -24.19 0.33
C LYS A 8 32.44 -24.07 -0.24
N GLN A 9 31.47 -24.10 0.66
CA GLN A 9 30.08 -23.71 0.39
C GLN A 9 30.06 -22.21 0.00
N PRO A 10 29.35 -21.79 -1.05
CA PRO A 10 29.27 -20.39 -1.42
C PRO A 10 28.52 -19.63 -0.32
N ALA A 11 29.02 -18.44 0.02
CA ALA A 11 28.40 -17.54 0.98
C ALA A 11 26.94 -17.27 0.61
N SER A 12 26.03 -17.47 1.55
CA SER A 12 24.64 -17.04 1.45
C SER A 12 24.63 -15.53 1.18
N LYS A 13 24.12 -15.12 0.01
CA LYS A 13 23.82 -13.71 -0.25
C LYS A 13 22.85 -13.24 0.83
N GLU A 14 23.27 -12.25 1.63
CA GLU A 14 22.35 -11.57 2.54
C GLU A 14 21.15 -11.07 1.74
N VAL A 15 19.96 -11.55 2.12
CA VAL A 15 18.70 -11.10 1.54
C VAL A 15 18.34 -9.80 2.24
N THR A 16 18.65 -8.67 1.60
CA THR A 16 18.22 -7.35 2.09
C THR A 16 16.70 -7.27 2.13
N LYS A 17 16.12 -6.95 3.29
CA LYS A 17 14.68 -6.73 3.51
C LYS A 17 14.14 -5.63 2.57
N ALA A 18 12.86 -5.70 2.20
CA ALA A 18 12.19 -4.77 1.32
C ALA A 18 12.15 -3.39 1.96
N ALA A 19 12.32 -2.39 1.12
CA ALA A 19 12.34 -1.00 1.53
C ALA A 19 10.96 -0.56 2.03
N SER A 20 10.79 -0.46 3.34
CA SER A 20 9.63 0.12 3.99
C SER A 20 9.77 1.63 4.20
N VAL A 21 11.00 2.15 4.20
CA VAL A 21 11.30 3.57 4.32
C VAL A 21 11.59 4.16 2.95
N LEU A 22 11.10 5.38 2.70
CA LEU A 22 11.30 6.20 1.50
C LEU A 22 12.76 6.37 1.02
N SER A 23 13.77 5.86 1.74
CA SER A 23 15.16 6.30 1.63
C SER A 23 16.17 5.31 1.06
N SER A 24 15.83 4.05 0.73
CA SER A 24 16.76 3.21 -0.03
C SER A 24 16.39 3.27 -1.51
N GLU A 25 17.12 4.08 -2.27
CA GLU A 25 17.05 4.05 -3.72
C GLU A 25 17.50 2.68 -4.25
N PRO A 26 16.90 2.15 -5.33
CA PRO A 26 17.33 0.90 -5.92
C PRO A 26 18.77 1.03 -6.43
N GLY A 27 19.67 0.19 -5.93
CA GLY A 27 21.04 0.13 -6.45
C GLY A 27 21.08 -0.41 -7.89
N GLY A 28 22.18 -0.17 -8.62
CA GLY A 28 22.32 -0.58 -10.03
C GLY A 28 22.11 -2.08 -10.31
N ALA A 29 22.27 -2.94 -9.31
CA ALA A 29 21.97 -4.37 -9.43
C ALA A 29 20.47 -4.67 -9.66
N CYS A 30 19.58 -3.74 -9.29
CA CYS A 30 18.14 -3.90 -9.45
C CYS A 30 17.69 -3.90 -10.91
N PHE A 31 18.53 -3.44 -11.83
CA PHE A 31 18.20 -3.19 -13.24
C PHE A 31 18.90 -4.15 -14.21
N ARG A 32 19.18 -5.39 -13.78
CA ARG A 32 19.89 -6.39 -14.61
C ARG A 32 18.96 -7.36 -15.31
N ASP A 33 18.13 -8.05 -14.54
CA ASP A 33 17.25 -9.11 -15.03
C ASP A 33 15.83 -8.58 -15.21
N ILE A 34 15.12 -9.10 -16.21
CA ILE A 34 13.71 -8.79 -16.49
C ILE A 34 12.83 -9.96 -16.03
N ALA A 35 11.71 -9.65 -15.40
CA ALA A 35 10.62 -10.57 -15.10
C ALA A 35 9.39 -10.19 -15.92
N LYS A 36 8.61 -11.19 -16.31
CA LYS A 36 7.31 -11.03 -16.96
C LYS A 36 6.22 -11.08 -15.90
N ILE A 37 5.37 -10.07 -15.84
CA ILE A 37 4.21 -10.04 -14.95
C ILE A 37 2.96 -10.02 -15.82
N VAL A 38 2.03 -10.93 -15.57
CA VAL A 38 0.80 -11.08 -16.37
C VAL A 38 -0.37 -10.66 -15.51
N VAL A 39 -1.08 -9.59 -15.88
CA VAL A 39 -2.03 -8.90 -15.00
C VAL A 39 -3.43 -8.87 -15.57
N GLY A 40 -4.40 -9.11 -14.68
CA GLY A 40 -5.82 -9.02 -14.97
C GLY A 40 -6.35 -10.16 -15.84
N PRO A 41 -7.68 -10.18 -16.08
CA PRO A 41 -8.34 -11.21 -16.86
C PRO A 41 -7.98 -11.18 -18.36
N GLU A 42 -7.51 -10.03 -18.86
CA GLU A 42 -7.02 -9.86 -20.23
C GLU A 42 -5.56 -10.31 -20.41
N GLU A 43 -4.92 -10.82 -19.35
CA GLU A 43 -3.54 -11.29 -19.36
C GLU A 43 -2.54 -10.27 -19.91
N ARG A 44 -2.68 -8.99 -19.54
CA ARG A 44 -1.76 -7.95 -20.00
C ARG A 44 -0.35 -8.21 -19.47
N GLU A 45 0.61 -8.31 -20.37
CA GLU A 45 2.00 -8.59 -20.03
C GLU A 45 2.81 -7.31 -19.74
N PHE A 46 3.61 -7.35 -18.67
CA PHE A 46 4.54 -6.30 -18.28
C PHE A 46 5.95 -6.88 -18.14
N LEU A 47 6.92 -6.28 -18.83
CA LEU A 47 8.34 -6.65 -18.72
C LEU A 47 9.05 -5.64 -17.82
N ILE A 48 9.42 -6.07 -16.61
CA ILE A 48 9.90 -5.18 -15.56
C ILE A 48 11.21 -5.71 -14.99
N HIS A 49 12.11 -4.83 -14.58
CA HIS A 49 13.31 -5.27 -13.88
C HIS A 49 12.98 -6.02 -12.58
N LYS A 50 13.37 -7.29 -12.53
CA LYS A 50 13.12 -8.21 -11.41
C LYS A 50 13.63 -7.64 -10.10
N GLY A 51 14.87 -7.15 -10.11
CA GLY A 51 15.52 -6.61 -8.92
C GLY A 51 14.80 -5.37 -8.39
N LEU A 52 14.21 -4.55 -9.28
CA LEU A 52 13.40 -3.40 -8.90
C LEU A 52 12.12 -3.80 -8.15
N LEU A 53 11.37 -4.78 -8.67
CA LEU A 53 10.18 -5.30 -7.99
C LEU A 53 10.56 -5.91 -6.63
N CYS A 54 11.62 -6.73 -6.60
CA CYS A 54 12.12 -7.36 -5.38
C CYS A 54 12.66 -6.35 -4.36
N HIS A 55 13.12 -5.17 -4.79
CA HIS A 55 13.61 -4.12 -3.88
C HIS A 55 12.47 -3.54 -3.04
N TYR A 56 11.31 -3.32 -3.66
CA TYR A 56 10.15 -2.71 -3.01
C TYR A 56 9.14 -3.70 -2.42
N SER A 57 9.13 -4.94 -2.88
CA SER A 57 8.11 -5.92 -2.54
C SER A 57 8.71 -7.22 -2.04
N GLU A 58 8.38 -7.59 -0.80
CA GLU A 58 8.69 -8.94 -0.29
C GLU A 58 7.94 -10.01 -1.05
N TYR A 59 6.71 -9.72 -1.49
CA TYR A 59 5.91 -10.64 -2.31
C TYR A 59 6.66 -11.00 -3.60
N PHE A 60 7.07 -10.01 -4.39
CA PHE A 60 7.79 -10.27 -5.65
C PHE A 60 9.17 -10.87 -5.39
N ARG A 61 9.81 -10.52 -4.27
CA ARG A 61 11.06 -11.18 -3.88
C ARG A 61 10.86 -12.67 -3.65
N GLY A 62 9.84 -13.06 -2.89
CA GLY A 62 9.48 -14.45 -2.66
C GLY A 62 9.12 -15.18 -3.96
N ALA A 63 8.29 -14.56 -4.80
CA ALA A 63 7.82 -15.14 -6.06
C ALA A 63 8.95 -15.33 -7.09
N LEU A 64 9.84 -14.33 -7.24
CA LEU A 64 10.85 -14.32 -8.30
C LEU A 64 12.21 -14.86 -7.86
N SER A 65 12.53 -14.88 -6.57
CA SER A 65 13.85 -15.33 -6.08
C SER A 65 13.85 -16.79 -5.60
N GLY A 66 12.69 -17.43 -5.53
CA GLY A 66 12.53 -18.81 -5.06
C GLY A 66 12.70 -19.87 -6.17
N SER A 67 12.61 -21.13 -5.74
CA SER A 67 12.62 -22.31 -6.62
C SER A 67 11.23 -22.70 -7.14
N PHE A 68 10.21 -21.87 -6.89
CA PHE A 68 8.85 -22.08 -7.36
C PHE A 68 8.76 -21.83 -8.87
N LYS A 69 7.66 -22.28 -9.48
CA LYS A 69 7.43 -22.23 -10.92
C LYS A 69 7.66 -20.82 -11.47
N GLU A 70 7.20 -19.81 -10.76
CA GLU A 70 7.32 -18.39 -11.10
C GLU A 70 8.79 -17.93 -11.12
N GLY A 71 9.61 -18.40 -10.17
CA GLY A 71 11.03 -18.12 -10.12
C GLY A 71 11.83 -18.82 -11.22
N LEU A 72 11.37 -20.00 -11.65
CA LEU A 72 11.97 -20.78 -12.75
C LEU A 72 11.57 -20.27 -14.14
N GLU A 73 10.30 -19.89 -14.31
CA GLU A 73 9.73 -19.39 -15.57
C GLU A 73 9.93 -17.89 -15.74
N GLY A 74 10.26 -17.17 -14.67
CA GLY A 74 10.39 -15.71 -14.67
C GLY A 74 9.06 -15.00 -14.93
N ALA A 75 7.92 -15.67 -14.69
CA ALA A 75 6.58 -15.21 -14.97
C ALA A 75 5.72 -15.24 -13.70
N VAL A 76 5.05 -14.12 -13.36
CA VAL A 76 4.14 -14.04 -12.21
C VAL A 76 2.74 -13.67 -12.69
N PRO A 77 1.75 -14.58 -12.60
CA PRO A 77 0.36 -14.27 -12.92
C PRO A 77 -0.34 -13.55 -11.76
N MET A 78 -1.10 -12.51 -12.07
CA MET A 78 -1.88 -11.69 -11.13
C MET A 78 -3.29 -11.44 -11.70
N PRO A 79 -4.14 -12.47 -11.83
CA PRO A 79 -5.38 -12.40 -12.59
C PRO A 79 -6.47 -11.54 -11.93
N GLN A 80 -6.40 -11.30 -10.61
CA GLN A 80 -7.36 -10.44 -9.90
C GLN A 80 -6.94 -8.97 -9.83
N GLU A 81 -5.75 -8.63 -10.31
CA GLU A 81 -5.24 -7.27 -10.26
C GLU A 81 -5.67 -6.46 -11.48
N ASP A 82 -5.83 -5.16 -11.29
CA ASP A 82 -6.14 -4.22 -12.37
C ASP A 82 -4.84 -3.82 -13.10
N PRO A 83 -4.73 -4.09 -14.43
CA PRO A 83 -3.57 -3.67 -15.21
C PRO A 83 -3.30 -2.17 -15.17
N TYR A 84 -4.34 -1.34 -15.07
CA TYR A 84 -4.20 0.12 -14.98
C TYR A 84 -3.50 0.53 -13.68
N LEU A 85 -3.96 0.02 -12.54
CA LEU A 85 -3.30 0.28 -11.26
C LEU A 85 -1.89 -0.28 -11.22
N PHE A 86 -1.67 -1.46 -11.78
CA PHE A 86 -0.34 -2.05 -11.84
C PHE A 86 0.63 -1.19 -12.63
N GLU A 87 0.20 -0.58 -13.73
CA GLU A 87 1.03 0.33 -14.51
C GLU A 87 1.47 1.56 -13.71
N ILE A 88 0.60 2.10 -12.84
CA ILE A 88 0.95 3.16 -11.88
C ILE A 88 2.00 2.66 -10.88
N VAL A 89 1.83 1.44 -10.34
CA VAL A 89 2.80 0.82 -9.40
C VAL A 89 4.16 0.66 -10.06
N VAL A 90 4.20 0.22 -11.32
CA VAL A 90 5.44 0.08 -12.09
C VAL A 90 6.10 1.44 -12.27
N SER A 91 5.35 2.45 -12.75
CA SER A 91 5.86 3.81 -12.89
C SER A 91 6.44 4.36 -11.58
N TRP A 92 5.73 4.14 -10.47
CA TRP A 92 6.19 4.55 -9.14
C TRP A 92 7.45 3.81 -8.70
N CYS A 93 7.59 2.51 -9.00
CA CYS A 93 8.81 1.75 -8.70
C CYS A 93 10.04 2.39 -9.38
N TYR A 94 9.91 2.86 -10.61
CA TYR A 94 11.01 3.49 -11.35
C TYR A 94 11.27 4.94 -10.93
N THR A 95 10.21 5.72 -10.70
CA THR A 95 10.33 7.18 -10.61
C THR A 95 10.18 7.73 -9.20
N ARG A 96 9.65 6.92 -8.27
CA ARG A 96 9.17 7.33 -6.94
C ARG A 96 8.04 8.36 -6.97
N LYS A 97 7.46 8.66 -8.13
CA LYS A 97 6.37 9.61 -8.29
C LYS A 97 5.06 8.84 -8.35
N LEU A 98 4.10 9.28 -7.53
CA LEU A 98 2.75 8.74 -7.55
C LEU A 98 1.94 9.58 -8.55
N GLN A 99 1.75 9.05 -9.76
CA GLN A 99 1.09 9.75 -10.87
C GLN A 99 0.33 8.73 -11.72
N ASP A 100 -0.90 9.07 -12.12
CA ASP A 100 -1.70 8.24 -13.00
C ASP A 100 -1.44 8.51 -14.49
N MET A 101 -2.08 7.72 -15.36
CA MET A 101 -1.91 7.84 -16.82
C MET A 101 -2.58 9.08 -17.43
N ALA A 102 -3.34 9.84 -16.64
CA ALA A 102 -3.93 11.11 -17.02
C ALA A 102 -3.13 12.31 -16.45
N ASP A 103 -1.89 12.06 -16.03
CA ASP A 103 -0.97 13.03 -15.44
C ASP A 103 -1.44 13.65 -14.12
N LYS A 104 -2.44 13.07 -13.44
CA LYS A 104 -2.80 13.51 -12.09
C LYS A 104 -1.76 12.98 -11.10
N ALA A 105 -1.15 13.87 -10.33
CA ALA A 105 -0.09 13.50 -9.38
C ALA A 105 -0.57 13.59 -7.93
N GLY A 106 -0.18 12.61 -7.10
CA GLY A 106 -0.38 12.62 -5.67
C GLY A 106 -1.82 12.92 -5.26
N SER A 107 -2.05 14.05 -4.58
CA SER A 107 -3.38 14.46 -4.10
C SER A 107 -4.39 14.80 -5.20
N GLU A 108 -3.96 14.98 -6.45
CA GLU A 108 -4.85 15.22 -7.59
C GLU A 108 -5.59 13.95 -8.01
N MET A 109 -4.99 12.78 -7.77
CA MET A 109 -5.56 11.47 -8.11
C MET A 109 -6.90 11.22 -7.40
N ASP A 110 -7.76 10.42 -8.02
CA ASP A 110 -9.08 10.09 -7.47
C ASP A 110 -8.96 9.24 -6.20
N TYR A 111 -9.88 9.43 -5.24
CA TYR A 111 -9.83 8.74 -3.94
C TYR A 111 -9.82 7.22 -4.10
N LEU A 112 -10.62 6.67 -5.02
CA LEU A 112 -10.65 5.24 -5.28
C LEU A 112 -9.31 4.71 -5.81
N HIS A 113 -8.62 5.46 -6.68
CA HIS A 113 -7.28 5.08 -7.16
C HIS A 113 -6.27 5.06 -6.01
N LEU A 114 -6.26 6.10 -5.16
CA LEU A 114 -5.40 6.13 -3.98
C LEU A 114 -5.71 4.94 -3.05
N ILE A 115 -6.98 4.67 -2.75
CA ILE A 115 -7.39 3.55 -1.90
C ILE A 115 -6.93 2.22 -2.48
N ASN A 116 -7.16 1.98 -3.78
CA ASN A 116 -6.79 0.72 -4.42
C ASN A 116 -5.26 0.55 -4.55
N LEU A 117 -4.50 1.63 -4.75
CA LEU A 117 -3.04 1.58 -4.72
C LEU A 117 -2.50 1.26 -3.32
N TRP A 118 -3.15 1.76 -2.27
CA TRP A 118 -2.80 1.40 -0.90
C TRP A 118 -3.07 -0.09 -0.64
N ILE A 119 -4.24 -0.59 -1.05
CA ILE A 119 -4.61 -2.01 -0.93
C ILE A 119 -3.66 -2.89 -1.73
N PHE A 120 -3.29 -2.48 -2.96
CA PHE A 120 -2.29 -3.17 -3.76
C PHE A 120 -0.96 -3.27 -3.00
N GLY A 121 -0.51 -2.16 -2.41
CA GLY A 121 0.70 -2.12 -1.61
C GLY A 121 0.63 -3.06 -0.40
N ASP A 122 -0.52 -3.16 0.25
CA ASP A 122 -0.73 -4.09 1.37
C ASP A 122 -0.62 -5.55 0.91
N LYS A 123 -1.37 -5.92 -0.12
CA LYS A 123 -1.42 -7.28 -0.68
C LYS A 123 -0.07 -7.77 -1.19
N HIS A 124 0.73 -6.87 -1.77
CA HIS A 124 2.04 -7.19 -2.35
C HIS A 124 3.21 -6.77 -1.45
N ILE A 125 2.94 -6.42 -0.19
CA ILE A 125 3.96 -6.09 0.82
C ILE A 125 4.91 -4.99 0.32
N ILE A 126 4.37 -3.82 0.01
CA ILE A 126 5.06 -2.63 -0.51
C ILE A 126 4.82 -1.43 0.43
N PRO A 127 5.38 -1.40 1.65
CA PRO A 127 5.06 -0.36 2.63
C PRO A 127 5.43 1.05 2.16
N ALA A 128 6.51 1.19 1.39
CA ALA A 128 6.87 2.49 0.83
C ALA A 128 5.81 3.06 -0.14
N LEU A 129 5.07 2.20 -0.86
CA LEU A 129 3.95 2.62 -1.71
C LEU A 129 2.76 3.03 -0.84
N GLN A 130 2.41 2.21 0.16
CA GLN A 130 1.35 2.50 1.12
C GLN A 130 1.57 3.88 1.78
N ASN A 131 2.81 4.20 2.15
CA ASN A 131 3.16 5.47 2.78
C ASN A 131 3.09 6.66 1.81
N ALA A 132 3.55 6.51 0.57
CA ALA A 132 3.43 7.54 -0.46
C ALA A 132 1.96 7.86 -0.79
N VAL A 133 1.14 6.81 -0.88
CA VAL A 133 -0.31 6.92 -1.10
C VAL A 133 -0.99 7.57 0.10
N MET A 134 -0.62 7.20 1.33
CA MET A 134 -1.18 7.79 2.54
C MET A 134 -0.88 9.30 2.63
N ASP A 135 0.35 9.70 2.28
CA ASP A 135 0.72 11.12 2.22
C ASP A 135 -0.14 11.88 1.19
N ALA A 136 -0.31 11.33 -0.01
CA ALA A 136 -1.15 11.91 -1.06
C ALA A 136 -2.63 11.99 -0.65
N PHE A 137 -3.16 10.94 -0.02
CA PHE A 137 -4.53 10.87 0.48
C PHE A 137 -4.80 11.94 1.56
N MET A 138 -3.89 12.07 2.52
CA MET A 138 -3.99 13.07 3.59
C MET A 138 -3.87 14.49 3.05
N GLN A 139 -2.98 14.73 2.09
CA GLN A 139 -2.85 16.02 1.41
C GLN A 139 -4.14 16.38 0.64
N LYS A 140 -4.72 15.43 -0.09
CA LYS A 140 -6.00 15.61 -0.79
C LYS A 140 -7.11 16.01 0.16
N ASN A 141 -7.26 15.27 1.26
CA ASN A 141 -8.28 15.58 2.23
C ASN A 141 -8.06 16.92 2.94
N ALA A 142 -6.82 17.30 3.25
CA ALA A 142 -6.53 18.61 3.82
C ALA A 142 -6.94 19.76 2.88
N ALA A 143 -6.84 19.56 1.55
CA ALA A 143 -7.20 20.54 0.54
C ALA A 143 -8.71 20.60 0.28
N VAL A 144 -9.37 19.44 0.12
CA VAL A 144 -10.78 19.35 -0.32
C VAL A 144 -11.75 19.27 0.86
N LYS A 145 -11.29 18.80 2.04
CA LYS A 145 -12.10 18.52 3.24
C LYS A 145 -13.30 17.60 2.97
N HIS A 146 -13.12 16.68 2.01
CA HIS A 146 -14.12 15.70 1.61
C HIS A 146 -13.75 14.32 2.13
N ILE A 147 -14.71 13.64 2.74
CA ILE A 147 -14.54 12.31 3.32
C ILE A 147 -15.02 11.26 2.31
N PRO A 148 -14.18 10.29 1.93
CA PRO A 148 -14.58 9.22 0.99
C PRO A 148 -15.47 8.16 1.64
N SER A 149 -16.60 8.56 2.24
CA SER A 149 -17.50 7.70 3.02
C SER A 149 -18.01 6.48 2.23
N CYS A 150 -18.29 6.66 0.94
CA CYS A 150 -18.76 5.60 0.04
C CYS A 150 -17.74 4.46 -0.18
N TYR A 151 -16.46 4.68 0.08
CA TYR A 151 -15.41 3.67 -0.08
C TYR A 151 -15.07 2.94 1.22
N ILE A 152 -15.70 3.29 2.35
CA ILE A 152 -15.39 2.65 3.65
C ILE A 152 -15.72 1.16 3.61
N LEU A 153 -16.84 0.75 3.01
CA LEU A 153 -17.17 -0.67 2.86
C LEU A 153 -16.07 -1.41 2.10
N HIS A 154 -15.69 -0.90 0.92
CA HIS A 154 -14.61 -1.45 0.09
C HIS A 154 -13.27 -1.54 0.85
N ILE A 155 -12.91 -0.52 1.63
CA ILE A 155 -11.69 -0.53 2.45
C ILE A 155 -11.74 -1.66 3.47
N TYR A 156 -12.86 -1.86 4.15
CA TYR A 156 -12.99 -2.89 5.17
C TYR A 156 -13.02 -4.30 4.55
N GLU A 157 -13.64 -4.48 3.40
CA GLU A 157 -13.67 -5.78 2.69
C GLU A 157 -12.28 -6.21 2.16
N ASN A 158 -11.37 -5.25 1.92
CA ASN A 158 -10.08 -5.51 1.26
C ASN A 158 -8.86 -5.25 2.16
N THR A 159 -9.04 -4.99 3.45
CA THR A 159 -7.92 -4.78 4.38
C THR A 159 -8.14 -5.53 5.69
N MET A 160 -7.06 -5.80 6.42
CA MET A 160 -7.13 -6.46 7.73
C MET A 160 -7.49 -5.49 8.86
N PRO A 161 -8.03 -5.99 10.00
CA PRO A 161 -8.22 -5.18 11.19
C PRO A 161 -6.95 -4.41 11.58
N ARG A 162 -7.13 -3.16 12.02
CA ARG A 162 -6.06 -2.21 12.40
C ARG A 162 -5.20 -1.69 11.25
N SER A 163 -5.55 -1.96 10.00
CA SER A 163 -4.88 -1.33 8.85
C SER A 163 -4.90 0.20 8.95
N GLN A 164 -3.84 0.84 8.47
CA GLN A 164 -3.71 2.29 8.53
C GLN A 164 -4.78 2.98 7.66
N MET A 165 -5.21 2.33 6.57
CA MET A 165 -6.29 2.84 5.73
C MET A 165 -7.64 2.86 6.46
N ARG A 166 -8.01 1.80 7.21
CA ARG A 166 -9.22 1.81 8.06
C ARG A 166 -9.15 2.92 9.10
N ARG A 167 -7.99 3.06 9.75
CA ARG A 167 -7.74 4.06 10.79
C ARG A 167 -7.93 5.49 10.29
N VAL A 168 -7.32 5.85 9.14
CA VAL A 168 -7.45 7.20 8.60
C VAL A 168 -8.89 7.53 8.23
N VAL A 169 -9.62 6.64 7.55
CA VAL A 169 -11.00 6.95 7.12
C VAL A 169 -11.96 7.06 8.30
N ILE A 170 -11.79 6.25 9.34
CA ILE A 170 -12.61 6.37 10.56
C ILE A 170 -12.31 7.66 11.31
N ASP A 171 -11.05 8.06 11.42
CA ASP A 171 -10.73 9.35 12.03
C ASP A 171 -11.32 10.52 11.24
N LEU A 172 -11.32 10.46 9.90
CA LEU A 172 -11.95 11.48 9.07
C LEU A 172 -13.46 11.58 9.35
N VAL A 173 -14.17 10.45 9.37
CA VAL A 173 -15.59 10.43 9.73
C VAL A 173 -15.82 11.02 11.13
N ALA A 174 -14.99 10.64 12.11
CA ALA A 174 -15.17 11.02 13.51
C ALA A 174 -14.85 12.49 13.82
N TYR A 175 -13.92 13.12 13.08
CA TYR A 175 -13.37 14.44 13.41
C TYR A 175 -13.69 15.55 12.40
N THR A 176 -13.97 15.25 11.13
CA THR A 176 -14.08 16.28 10.09
C THR A 176 -15.50 16.45 9.54
N GLY A 177 -16.51 16.21 10.38
CA GLY A 177 -17.91 16.50 10.06
C GLY A 177 -18.64 15.47 9.19
N GLY A 178 -18.03 14.30 8.95
CA GLY A 178 -18.64 13.24 8.12
C GLY A 178 -19.55 12.28 8.84
N LEU A 179 -19.76 12.45 10.14
CA LEU A 179 -20.52 11.49 10.94
C LEU A 179 -21.96 11.36 10.44
N ASP A 180 -22.66 12.48 10.25
CA ASP A 180 -24.06 12.47 9.81
C ASP A 180 -24.20 11.87 8.40
N GLU A 181 -23.31 12.27 7.47
CA GLU A 181 -23.27 11.72 6.11
C GLU A 181 -22.99 10.21 6.12
N TYR A 182 -22.00 9.75 6.88
CA TYR A 182 -21.65 8.35 6.97
C TYR A 182 -22.78 7.51 7.59
N VAL A 183 -23.39 8.00 8.66
CA VAL A 183 -24.54 7.35 9.31
C VAL A 183 -25.71 7.24 8.32
N GLU A 184 -25.99 8.30 7.56
CA GLU A 184 -27.04 8.28 6.53
C GLU A 184 -26.76 7.26 5.44
N CYS A 185 -25.55 7.27 4.86
CA CYS A 185 -25.17 6.36 3.78
C CYS A 185 -25.10 4.88 4.21
N THR A 186 -25.02 4.60 5.52
CA THR A 186 -24.86 3.24 6.07
C THR A 186 -26.08 2.80 6.89
N LYS A 187 -27.23 3.48 6.72
CA LYS A 187 -28.50 3.09 7.34
C LYS A 187 -28.93 1.69 6.94
N GLU A 188 -28.73 1.34 5.67
CA GLU A 188 -29.05 0.01 5.16
C GLU A 188 -27.91 -0.95 5.45
N LYS A 189 -28.28 -2.18 5.86
CA LYS A 189 -27.31 -3.19 6.29
C LYS A 189 -26.32 -3.58 5.19
N GLU A 190 -26.73 -3.52 3.93
CA GLU A 190 -25.88 -3.85 2.78
C GLU A 190 -24.68 -2.91 2.62
N TYR A 191 -24.82 -1.64 3.04
CA TYR A 191 -23.73 -0.66 2.96
C TYR A 191 -22.91 -0.58 4.26
N ARG A 192 -23.14 -1.50 5.20
CA ARG A 192 -22.61 -1.45 6.56
C ARG A 192 -21.62 -2.59 6.81
N HIS A 193 -20.37 -2.24 7.08
CA HIS A 193 -19.40 -3.17 7.65
C HIS A 193 -19.44 -3.12 9.19
N GLU A 194 -19.62 -4.26 9.85
CA GLU A 194 -19.78 -4.32 11.32
C GLU A 194 -18.54 -3.79 12.06
N GLU A 195 -17.35 -4.17 11.61
CA GLU A 195 -16.10 -3.69 12.21
C GLU A 195 -15.90 -2.18 12.04
N ALA A 196 -16.39 -1.58 10.94
CA ALA A 196 -16.25 -0.14 10.71
C ALA A 196 -17.03 0.68 11.73
N TRP A 197 -18.22 0.20 12.09
CA TRP A 197 -19.00 0.79 13.17
C TRP A 197 -18.36 0.58 14.53
N GLY A 198 -17.80 -0.60 14.78
CA GLY A 198 -17.04 -0.86 16.01
C GLY A 198 -15.86 0.10 16.17
N ASP A 199 -15.04 0.24 15.13
CA ASP A 199 -13.91 1.15 15.10
C ASP A 199 -14.36 2.61 15.26
N LEU A 200 -15.45 3.01 14.60
CA LEU A 200 -16.04 4.35 14.75
C LEU A 200 -16.46 4.64 16.18
N VAL A 201 -17.19 3.73 16.84
CA VAL A 201 -17.61 3.89 18.25
C VAL A 201 -16.40 4.04 19.16
N LEU A 202 -15.35 3.25 18.96
CA LEU A 202 -14.11 3.35 19.75
C LEU A 202 -13.38 4.68 19.57
N VAL A 203 -13.39 5.25 18.36
CA VAL A 203 -12.80 6.57 18.11
C VAL A 203 -13.68 7.66 18.71
N LEU A 204 -15.01 7.56 18.58
CA LEU A 204 -15.95 8.54 19.13
C LEU A 204 -15.87 8.64 20.65
N ASP A 205 -15.71 7.52 21.35
CA ASP A 205 -15.53 7.45 22.81
C ASP A 205 -14.28 8.21 23.29
N LYS A 206 -13.22 8.19 22.49
CA LYS A 206 -11.90 8.73 22.83
C LYS A 206 -11.59 10.05 22.15
N ARG A 207 -12.55 10.66 21.46
CA ARG A 207 -12.25 11.78 20.56
C ARG A 207 -11.91 13.06 21.30
N ASP A 208 -10.91 13.78 20.79
CA ASP A 208 -10.60 15.13 21.26
C ASP A 208 -11.71 16.10 20.82
N GLN A 209 -12.51 16.55 21.78
CA GLN A 209 -13.65 17.43 21.53
C GLN A 209 -13.24 18.74 20.87
N LYS A 210 -12.06 19.28 21.21
CA LYS A 210 -11.56 20.52 20.61
C LYS A 210 -11.18 20.32 19.14
N ALA A 211 -10.62 19.15 18.79
CA ALA A 211 -10.32 18.82 17.40
C ALA A 211 -11.61 18.69 16.56
N CYS A 212 -12.66 18.07 17.14
CA CYS A 212 -13.98 17.99 16.50
C CYS A 212 -14.60 19.36 16.24
N GLU A 213 -14.54 20.29 17.20
CA GLU A 213 -15.05 21.66 17.02
C GLU A 213 -14.34 22.42 15.88
N LEU A 214 -13.08 22.09 15.63
CA LEU A 214 -12.28 22.67 14.56
C LEU A 214 -12.45 21.95 13.21
N ASN A 215 -13.27 20.88 13.15
CA ASN A 215 -13.38 19.97 12.01
C ASN A 215 -11.99 19.52 11.50
N ALA A 216 -11.10 19.19 12.43
CA ALA A 216 -9.72 18.90 12.14
C ALA A 216 -9.30 17.57 12.76
N LEU A 217 -8.45 16.84 12.05
CA LEU A 217 -7.78 15.68 12.63
C LEU A 217 -6.91 16.12 13.82
N PRO A 218 -6.89 15.35 14.92
CA PRO A 218 -6.00 15.62 16.03
C PRO A 218 -4.54 15.54 15.58
N LYS A 219 -3.65 16.29 16.25
CA LYS A 219 -2.22 16.26 15.96
C LYS A 219 -1.67 14.86 16.28
N ARG A 220 -1.23 14.16 15.25
CA ARG A 220 -0.64 12.81 15.35
C ARG A 220 0.70 12.79 14.61
N GLY A 221 1.64 12.00 15.11
CA GLY A 221 2.90 11.77 14.41
C GLY A 221 2.65 11.04 13.08
N LYS A 222 3.51 11.26 12.09
CA LYS A 222 3.38 10.70 10.73
C LYS A 222 3.23 9.17 10.73
N CYS A 223 3.95 8.49 11.62
CA CYS A 223 3.89 7.03 11.83
C CYS A 223 2.49 6.51 12.17
N TYR A 224 1.59 7.35 12.67
CA TYR A 224 0.26 6.92 13.10
C TYR A 224 -0.58 6.36 11.94
N TYR A 225 -0.38 6.90 10.74
CA TYR A 225 -1.06 6.46 9.51
C TYR A 225 -0.10 5.75 8.53
N HIS A 226 1.17 5.64 8.86
CA HIS A 226 2.17 4.99 8.00
C HIS A 226 2.43 3.55 8.43
N VAL A 227 2.85 2.74 7.47
CA VAL A 227 3.24 1.35 7.63
C VAL A 227 4.75 1.29 7.80
N HIS A 228 5.21 0.59 8.83
CA HIS A 228 6.63 0.42 9.14
C HIS A 228 6.94 -1.02 9.46
N ASN A 229 8.18 -1.41 9.17
CA ASN A 229 8.76 -2.61 9.74
C ASN A 229 9.16 -2.34 11.20
N ASP A 230 9.29 -3.41 12.00
CA ASP A 230 9.75 -3.31 13.38
C ASP A 230 11.06 -2.53 13.48
N GLY A 231 11.09 -1.51 14.36
CA GLY A 231 12.24 -0.65 14.59
C GLY A 231 12.35 0.54 13.64
N GLU A 232 11.48 0.69 12.65
CA GLU A 232 11.47 1.83 11.74
C GLU A 232 10.44 2.89 12.13
N SER A 233 10.69 4.12 11.68
CA SER A 233 9.79 5.26 11.85
C SER A 233 9.94 6.24 10.69
N CYS A 234 8.91 7.05 10.46
CA CYS A 234 9.04 8.22 9.60
C CYS A 234 10.16 9.14 10.12
N LYS A 235 10.95 9.69 9.21
CA LYS A 235 11.89 10.79 9.49
C LYS A 235 11.14 12.11 9.63
#